data_AF-A0A821E6W7-F1
#
_entry.id   AF-A0A821E6W7-F1
#
_cell.length_a   1.000
_cell.length_b   1.000
_cell.length_c   1.000
_cell.angle_alpha   90.00
_cell.angle_beta   90.00
_cell.angle_gamma   90.00
#
_symmetry.space_group_name_H-M   'P 1'
#
loop_
_entity.id
_entity.type
_entity.pdbx_description
1 polymer ?
#
loop_
_entity_poly.entity_id
_entity_poly.type
_entity_poly.pdbx_seq_one_letter_code
_entity_poly.pdbx_strand_id
1 'polypeptide(L)'
;MYYDIAQHITSYPNCNINKYSRKKPNGYLNPVDPPVGVLENLSMDFVGPITPPSASGNKYILVITDLLSKYVIAKATRDNSGLTAATKG
;
A
#
# COMPACT_ATOMS: atom_id res chain seq x y z
N MET A 1 16.67 -19.43 -37.80
CA MET A 1 15.26 -19.87 -37.84
C MET A 1 14.49 -19.52 -36.56
N TYR A 2 14.94 -19.85 -35.33
CA TYR A 2 14.24 -19.45 -34.10
C TYR A 2 14.34 -17.95 -33.75
N TYR A 3 15.44 -17.30 -34.16
CA TYR A 3 15.70 -15.88 -33.88
C TYR A 3 14.70 -14.95 -34.59
N ASP A 4 14.35 -15.27 -35.84
CA ASP A 4 13.46 -14.46 -36.68
C ASP A 4 12.02 -14.46 -36.14
N ILE A 5 11.57 -15.61 -35.62
CA ILE A 5 10.25 -15.75 -34.99
C ILE A 5 10.20 -14.93 -33.69
N ALA A 6 11.26 -14.97 -32.88
CA ALA A 6 11.33 -14.19 -31.66
C ALA A 6 11.28 -12.69 -31.94
N GLN A 7 12.05 -12.20 -32.93
CA GLN A 7 12.03 -10.80 -33.35
C GLN A 7 10.69 -10.36 -33.93
N HIS A 8 10.04 -11.22 -34.70
CA HIS A 8 8.71 -10.95 -35.25
C HIS A 8 7.66 -10.82 -34.14
N ILE A 9 7.71 -11.68 -33.12
CA ILE A 9 6.77 -11.62 -32.00
C ILE A 9 7.04 -10.40 -31.10
N THR A 10 8.30 -10.01 -30.89
CA THR A 10 8.63 -8.81 -30.08
C THR A 10 8.42 -7.49 -30.82
N SER A 11 8.43 -7.46 -32.15
CA SER A 11 8.17 -6.25 -32.93
C SER A 11 6.70 -5.84 -32.95
N TYR A 12 5.78 -6.77 -32.65
CA TYR A 12 4.35 -6.46 -32.55
C TYR A 12 4.00 -5.85 -31.19
N PRO A 13 3.52 -4.58 -31.14
CA PRO A 13 3.20 -3.89 -29.89
C PRO A 13 2.17 -4.65 -29.04
N ASN A 14 1.15 -5.22 -29.69
CA ASN A 14 0.07 -5.95 -29.04
C ASN A 14 0.55 -7.24 -28.37
N CYS A 15 1.53 -7.93 -28.94
CA CYS A 15 2.10 -9.13 -28.36
C CYS A 15 2.99 -8.79 -27.15
N ASN A 16 3.70 -7.66 -27.18
CA ASN A 16 4.57 -7.25 -26.09
C ASN A 16 3.78 -6.75 -24.86
N ILE A 17 2.75 -5.93 -25.06
CA ILE A 17 1.93 -5.38 -23.96
C ILE A 17 1.05 -6.42 -23.27
N ASN A 18 0.51 -7.39 -24.02
CA ASN A 18 -0.44 -8.36 -23.48
C ASN A 18 0.24 -9.64 -22.96
N LYS A 19 1.53 -9.82 -23.23
CA LYS A 19 2.27 -11.00 -22.78
C LYS A 19 2.58 -10.88 -21.30
N TYR A 20 1.91 -11.70 -20.51
CA TYR A 20 2.15 -11.80 -19.08
C TYR A 20 3.61 -12.19 -18.79
N SER A 21 4.35 -11.31 -18.12
CA SER A 21 5.67 -11.66 -17.59
C SER A 21 5.53 -12.56 -16.38
N ARG A 22 5.98 -13.82 -16.51
CA ARG A 22 6.14 -14.74 -15.37
C ARG A 22 7.44 -14.50 -14.61
N LYS A 23 8.28 -13.57 -15.08
CA LYS A 23 9.49 -13.18 -14.38
C LYS A 23 9.06 -12.37 -13.17
N LYS A 24 9.17 -12.97 -11.98
CA LYS A 24 8.97 -12.25 -10.73
C LYS A 24 9.89 -11.02 -10.76
N PRO A 25 9.38 -9.80 -10.49
CA PRO A 25 10.25 -8.65 -10.34
C PRO A 25 11.26 -8.96 -9.24
N ASN A 26 12.50 -8.53 -9.44
CA ASN A 26 13.51 -8.57 -8.37
C ASN A 26 13.09 -7.53 -7.33
N GLY A 27 12.32 -7.97 -6.33
CA GLY A 27 11.92 -7.18 -5.18
C GLY A 27 12.19 -7.99 -3.93
N TYR A 28 13.39 -7.89 -3.39
CA TYR A 28 13.65 -8.43 -2.06
C TYR A 28 12.92 -7.57 -1.04
N LEU A 29 12.15 -8.19 -0.16
CA LEU A 29 11.65 -7.53 1.05
C LEU A 29 12.87 -7.21 1.91
N ASN A 30 13.35 -5.97 1.85
CA ASN A 30 14.38 -5.51 2.76
C ASN A 30 13.73 -5.27 4.14
N PRO A 31 14.21 -5.91 5.21
CA PRO A 31 13.76 -5.59 6.55
C PRO A 31 13.99 -4.11 6.84
N VAL A 32 13.05 -3.48 7.53
CA VAL A 32 13.28 -2.16 8.14
C VAL A 32 13.97 -2.39 9.46
N ASP A 33 15.06 -1.67 9.72
CA ASP A 33 15.74 -1.73 11.01
C ASP A 33 14.77 -1.35 12.14
N PRO A 34 14.80 -2.08 13.27
CA PRO A 34 13.93 -1.76 14.39
C PRO A 34 14.29 -0.37 14.96
N PRO A 35 13.29 0.47 15.32
CA PRO A 35 13.56 1.74 15.98
C PRO A 35 14.22 1.52 17.35
N VAL A 36 14.99 2.50 17.80
CA VAL A 36 15.69 2.45 19.10
C VAL A 36 14.84 3.11 20.19
N GLY A 37 14.08 4.14 19.82
CA GLY A 37 13.21 4.91 20.70
C GLY A 37 11.72 4.65 20.49
N VAL A 38 10.95 4.81 21.57
CA VAL A 38 9.48 4.85 21.51
C VAL A 38 9.05 6.15 20.82
N LEU A 39 8.11 6.06 19.88
CA LEU A 39 7.64 7.16 19.01
C LEU A 39 8.66 7.69 18.00
N GLU A 40 9.76 6.96 17.76
CA GLU A 40 10.75 7.34 16.73
C GLU A 40 10.22 7.08 15.31
N ASN A 41 9.58 5.92 15.11
CA ASN A 41 8.98 5.55 13.84
C ASN A 41 7.51 5.21 14.03
N LEU A 42 6.66 5.95 13.33
CA LEU A 42 5.22 5.74 13.31
C LEU A 42 4.80 5.16 11.96
N SER A 43 4.00 4.11 12.00
CA SER A 43 3.26 3.62 10.85
C SER A 43 1.85 4.18 10.90
N MET A 44 1.35 4.70 9.77
CA MET A 44 0.01 5.27 9.67
C MET A 44 -0.70 4.72 8.44
N ASP A 45 -1.95 4.29 8.61
CA ASP A 45 -2.76 3.76 7.51
C ASP A 45 -4.27 3.96 7.76
N PHE A 46 -5.07 3.87 6.70
CA PHE A 46 -6.53 3.85 6.78
C PHE A 46 -7.07 2.44 6.53
N VAL A 47 -7.88 1.96 7.47
CA VAL A 47 -8.67 0.74 7.29
C VAL A 47 -10.04 1.12 6.74
N GLY A 48 -10.39 0.65 5.54
CA GLY A 48 -11.72 0.81 4.97
C GLY A 48 -11.75 0.83 3.43
N PRO A 49 -12.91 1.13 2.83
CA PRO A 49 -14.16 1.52 3.48
C PRO A 49 -14.89 0.36 4.18
N ILE A 50 -15.31 0.58 5.43
CA ILE A 50 -16.15 -0.32 6.21
C ILE A 50 -17.61 -0.11 5.80
N THR A 51 -18.29 -1.20 5.48
CA THR A 51 -19.71 -1.22 5.12
C THR A 51 -20.45 -2.22 6.01
N PRO A 52 -21.57 -1.84 6.66
CA PRO A 52 -22.19 -0.51 6.63
C PRO A 52 -21.39 0.56 7.40
N PRO A 53 -21.58 1.86 7.09
CA PRO A 53 -20.97 2.94 7.86
C PRO A 53 -21.48 2.95 9.31
N SER A 54 -20.71 3.56 10.22
CA SER A 54 -21.18 3.79 11.59
C SER A 54 -22.41 4.72 11.62
N ALA A 55 -23.08 4.79 12.77
CA ALA A 55 -24.20 5.72 12.99
C ALA A 55 -23.82 7.20 12.72
N SER A 56 -22.54 7.56 12.91
CA SER A 56 -22.00 8.90 12.64
C SER A 56 -21.53 9.12 11.19
N GLY A 57 -21.69 8.13 10.33
CA GLY A 57 -21.27 8.14 8.92
C GLY A 57 -19.78 7.85 8.70
N ASN A 58 -19.07 7.34 9.72
CA ASN A 58 -17.65 6.98 9.57
C ASN A 58 -17.53 5.68 8.78
N LYS A 59 -16.61 5.70 7.81
CA LYS A 59 -16.34 4.59 6.87
C LYS A 59 -14.91 4.08 6.98
N TYR A 60 -14.05 4.78 7.70
CA TYR A 60 -12.65 4.42 7.80
C TYR A 60 -12.17 4.51 9.25
N ILE A 61 -11.07 3.83 9.54
CA ILE A 61 -10.33 3.95 10.79
C ILE A 61 -8.91 4.39 10.42
N LEU A 62 -8.52 5.59 10.82
CA LEU A 62 -7.12 6.02 10.79
C LEU A 62 -6.39 5.35 11.95
N VAL A 63 -5.37 4.56 11.65
CA VAL A 63 -4.55 3.83 12.62
C VAL A 63 -3.15 4.41 12.59
N ILE A 64 -2.63 4.80 13.76
CA ILE A 64 -1.25 5.22 13.96
C ILE A 64 -0.62 4.27 14.97
N THR A 65 0.48 3.63 14.59
CA THR A 65 1.18 2.62 15.40
C THR A 65 2.62 3.04 15.62
N ASP A 66 3.06 3.05 16.88
CA ASP A 66 4.47 3.11 17.21
C ASP A 66 5.15 1.78 16.89
N LEU A 67 6.17 1.81 16.02
CA LEU A 67 6.78 0.58 15.53
C LEU A 67 7.60 -0.16 16.60
N LEU A 68 8.08 0.53 17.64
CA LEU A 68 8.82 -0.11 18.73
C LEU A 68 7.87 -0.73 19.78
N SER A 69 7.07 0.09 20.46
CA SER A 69 6.20 -0.35 21.56
C SER A 69 4.95 -1.08 21.11
N LYS A 70 4.60 -0.99 19.81
CA LYS A 70 3.32 -1.44 19.24
C LYS A 70 2.11 -0.72 19.85
N TYR A 71 2.31 0.45 20.46
CA TYR A 71 1.22 1.28 20.92
C TYR A 71 0.42 1.82 19.73
N VAL A 72 -0.91 1.73 19.80
CA VAL A 72 -1.82 2.07 18.70
C VAL A 72 -2.80 3.15 19.11
N ILE A 73 -2.96 4.15 18.24
CA ILE A 73 -4.06 5.12 18.28
C ILE A 73 -4.95 4.87 17.07
N ALA A 74 -6.26 4.76 17.29
CA ALA A 74 -7.25 4.58 16.24
C ALA A 74 -8.31 5.69 16.29
N LYS A 75 -8.65 6.26 15.13
CA LYS A 75 -9.67 7.30 14.99
C LYS A 75 -10.63 6.97 13.86
N ALA A 76 -11.93 7.00 14.13
CA ALA A 76 -12.95 6.82 13.11
C ALA A 76 -13.08 8.07 12.23
N THR A 77 -13.05 7.90 10.90
CA THR A 77 -13.13 8.99 9.92
C THR A 77 -14.16 8.70 8.81
N ARG A 78 -14.65 9.76 8.15
CA ARG A 78 -15.65 9.66 7.07
C ARG A 78 -15.04 9.37 5.70
N ASP A 79 -13.78 9.77 5.52
CA ASP A 79 -12.96 9.60 4.32
C ASP A 79 -11.51 9.26 4.69
N ASN A 80 -10.68 9.00 3.68
CA ASN A 80 -9.25 8.65 3.79
C ASN A 80 -8.34 9.73 3.14
N SER A 81 -8.78 10.99 3.15
CA SER A 81 -8.03 12.09 2.54
C SER A 81 -6.85 12.53 3.41
N GLY A 82 -5.82 13.12 2.78
CA GLY A 82 -4.68 13.69 3.50
C GLY A 82 -5.07 14.84 4.44
N LEU A 83 -6.12 15.60 4.10
CA LEU A 83 -6.67 16.64 4.97
C LEU A 83 -7.21 16.02 6.26
N THR A 84 -8.01 14.95 6.15
CA THR A 84 -8.55 14.23 7.31
C THR A 84 -7.44 13.61 8.17
N ALA A 85 -6.37 13.11 7.56
CA ALA A 85 -5.20 12.61 8.28
C ALA A 85 -4.45 13.72 9.05
N ALA A 86 -4.36 14.93 8.49
CA ALA A 86 -3.67 16.07 9.10
C ALA A 86 -4.53 16.85 10.11
N THR A 87 -5.85 16.66 10.11
CA THR A 87 -6.77 17.41 10.96
C THR A 87 -6.64 16.96 12.42
N LYS A 88 -6.29 17.91 13.30
CA LYS A 88 -6.30 17.69 14.75
C LYS A 88 -7.68 17.21 15.21
N GLY A 89 -7.69 16.09 15.94
CA GLY A 89 -8.88 15.53 16.57
C GLY A 89 -9.36 16.35 17.75
#